data_AF-A0A820Z9I5-F1
#
_entry.id   AF-A0A820Z9I5-F1
#
_cell.length_a   1.000
_cell.length_b   1.000
_cell.length_c   1.000
_cell.angle_alpha   90.00
_cell.angle_beta   90.00
_cell.angle_gamma   90.00
#
_symmetry.space_group_name_H-M   'P 1'
#
loop_
_entity.id
_entity.type
_entity.pdbx_description
1 polymer ?
#
loop_
_entity_poly.entity_id
_entity_poly.type
_entity_poly.pdbx_seq_one_letter_code
_entity_poly.pdbx_strand_id
1 'polypeptide(L)'
;SLVYSYGFLFLFVSIFYILSRYILYSIIVIEYVAKLFLPMIIFLLFQLLFVRLLCKLLFVEKSHLLTLRNLRLYYTFSYFCFFFDCFLGFIMCLTRIVKAFICSIIFFARLDYSPYGRGLEMYDSSYASYVSFFHIEKNQRHPVLNVFIDIIRERLIDIRKLKYKLSIGKIHHTYEQNKLSQIRRFRWALAYTLIKNEQLKRYRKHRLCLIKTTQSKTLEKIFDKIGLSQTLPRHY
;
A
#
# COMPACT_ATOMS: atom_id res chain seq x y z
N SER A 1 19.90 -60.23 -14.99
CA SER A 1 20.62 -59.23 -14.17
C SER A 1 21.61 -58.42 -15.00
N LEU A 2 22.57 -59.06 -15.70
CA LEU A 2 23.60 -58.37 -16.51
C LEU A 2 23.04 -57.46 -17.62
N VAL A 3 22.04 -57.90 -18.40
CA VAL A 3 21.45 -57.11 -19.50
C VAL A 3 20.83 -55.78 -19.01
N TYR A 4 20.12 -55.81 -17.86
CA TYR A 4 19.55 -54.60 -17.26
C TYR A 4 20.62 -53.64 -16.73
N SER A 5 21.74 -54.18 -16.22
CA SER A 5 22.89 -53.38 -15.78
C SER A 5 23.55 -52.64 -16.96
N TYR A 6 23.78 -53.34 -18.08
CA TYR A 6 24.33 -52.71 -19.29
C TYR A 6 23.38 -51.67 -19.90
N GLY A 7 22.06 -51.90 -19.87
CA GLY A 7 21.07 -50.92 -20.31
C GLY A 7 21.07 -49.64 -19.47
N PHE A 8 21.21 -49.76 -18.15
CA PHE A 8 21.31 -48.61 -17.25
C PHE A 8 22.60 -47.80 -17.47
N LEU A 9 23.74 -48.49 -17.65
CA LEU A 9 25.01 -47.83 -17.98
C LEU A 9 24.93 -47.07 -19.31
N PHE A 10 24.29 -47.64 -20.34
CA PHE A 10 24.12 -46.97 -21.63
C PHE A 10 23.25 -45.71 -21.54
N LEU A 11 22.15 -45.75 -20.78
CA LEU A 11 21.32 -44.57 -20.53
C LEU A 11 22.07 -43.50 -19.75
N PHE A 12 22.82 -43.90 -18.71
CA PHE A 12 23.62 -42.97 -17.91
C PHE A 12 24.68 -42.25 -18.75
N VAL A 13 25.42 -43.00 -19.58
CA VAL A 13 26.43 -42.44 -20.50
C VAL A 13 25.78 -41.51 -21.53
N SER A 14 24.62 -41.88 -22.08
CA SER A 14 23.90 -41.05 -23.05
C SER A 14 23.41 -39.74 -22.44
N ILE A 15 22.84 -39.79 -21.23
CA ILE A 15 22.39 -38.59 -20.50
C ILE A 15 23.59 -37.70 -20.17
N PHE A 16 24.69 -38.27 -19.68
CA PHE A 16 25.91 -37.52 -19.37
C PHE A 16 26.50 -36.85 -20.62
N TYR A 17 26.49 -37.53 -21.77
CA TYR A 17 26.93 -36.96 -23.04
C TYR A 17 26.04 -35.77 -23.49
N ILE A 18 24.72 -35.90 -23.38
CA ILE A 18 23.77 -34.81 -23.71
C ILE A 18 24.00 -33.61 -22.77
N LEU A 19 24.13 -33.84 -21.46
CA LEU A 19 24.39 -32.79 -20.48
C LEU A 19 25.72 -32.08 -20.74
N SER A 20 26.79 -32.83 -21.02
CA SER A 20 28.11 -32.28 -21.34
C SER A 20 28.07 -31.40 -22.59
N ARG A 21 27.37 -31.84 -23.64
CA ARG A 21 27.18 -31.05 -24.87
C ARG A 21 26.36 -29.78 -24.63
N TYR A 22 25.33 -29.85 -23.80
CA TYR A 22 24.53 -28.68 -23.41
C TYR A 22 25.36 -27.63 -22.65
N ILE A 23 26.19 -28.06 -21.69
CA ILE A 23 27.08 -27.17 -20.92
C ILE A 23 28.13 -26.54 -21.83
N LEU A 24 28.76 -27.32 -22.72
CA LEU A 24 29.78 -26.79 -23.62
C LEU A 24 29.18 -25.78 -24.62
N TYR A 25 27.98 -26.06 -25.15
CA TYR A 25 27.26 -25.12 -26.02
C TYR A 25 26.91 -23.82 -25.29
N SER A 26 26.40 -23.89 -24.05
CA SER A 26 26.06 -22.69 -23.28
C SER A 26 27.27 -21.82 -22.96
N ILE A 27 28.43 -22.43 -22.64
CA ILE A 27 29.69 -21.70 -22.42
C ILE A 27 30.12 -20.95 -23.69
N ILE A 28 30.07 -21.60 -24.86
CA ILE A 28 30.43 -20.98 -26.14
C ILE A 28 29.50 -19.79 -26.43
N VAL A 29 28.18 -19.97 -26.26
CA VAL A 29 27.21 -18.89 -26.47
C VAL A 29 27.48 -17.72 -25.53
N ILE A 30 27.76 -17.99 -24.25
CA ILE A 30 28.10 -16.95 -23.26
C ILE A 30 29.37 -16.22 -23.67
N GLU A 31 30.40 -16.90 -24.17
CA GLU A 31 31.64 -16.27 -24.62
C GLU A 31 31.41 -15.34 -25.82
N TYR A 32 30.63 -15.78 -26.81
CA TYR A 32 30.27 -14.94 -27.96
C TYR A 32 29.46 -13.72 -27.55
N VAL A 33 28.46 -13.92 -26.69
CA VAL A 33 27.66 -12.83 -26.12
C VAL A 33 28.55 -11.87 -25.34
N ALA A 34 29.43 -12.36 -24.48
CA ALA A 34 30.36 -11.54 -23.72
C ALA A 34 31.27 -10.73 -24.64
N LYS A 35 31.88 -11.33 -25.67
CA LYS A 35 32.72 -10.62 -26.64
C LYS A 35 31.99 -9.51 -27.38
N LEU A 36 30.68 -9.66 -27.62
CA LEU A 36 29.85 -8.64 -28.26
C LEU A 36 29.49 -7.48 -27.31
N PHE A 37 29.07 -7.80 -26.08
CA PHE A 37 28.58 -6.78 -25.13
C PHE A 37 29.68 -6.07 -24.34
N LEU A 38 30.82 -6.73 -24.12
CA LEU A 38 31.94 -6.19 -23.34
C LEU A 38 32.52 -4.90 -23.94
N PRO A 39 32.82 -4.78 -25.25
CA PRO A 39 33.30 -3.51 -25.81
C PRO A 39 32.25 -2.39 -25.71
N MET A 40 30.96 -2.72 -25.85
CA MET A 40 29.86 -1.76 -25.67
C MET A 40 29.79 -1.23 -24.24
N ILE A 41 29.91 -2.10 -23.25
CA ILE A 41 29.90 -1.72 -21.82
C ILE A 41 31.13 -0.88 -21.48
N ILE A 42 32.32 -1.26 -21.98
CA ILE A 42 33.55 -0.48 -21.79
C ILE A 42 33.40 0.92 -22.39
N PHE A 43 32.88 1.03 -23.61
CA PHE A 43 32.65 2.33 -24.26
C PHE A 43 31.67 3.20 -23.46
N LEU A 44 30.59 2.62 -22.95
CA LEU A 44 29.62 3.33 -22.10
C LEU A 44 30.25 3.82 -20.80
N LEU A 45 31.03 2.97 -20.12
CA LEU A 45 31.75 3.34 -18.91
C LEU A 45 32.79 4.43 -19.18
N PHE A 46 33.53 4.32 -20.28
CA PHE A 46 34.49 5.32 -20.71
C PHE A 46 33.82 6.68 -20.94
N GLN A 47 32.73 6.72 -21.71
CA GLN A 47 32.00 7.96 -21.98
C GLN A 47 31.42 8.57 -20.69
N LEU A 48 30.86 7.75 -19.79
CA LEU A 48 30.33 8.20 -18.50
C LEU A 48 31.44 8.81 -17.63
N LEU A 49 32.59 8.15 -17.54
CA LEU A 49 33.74 8.64 -16.77
C LEU A 49 34.31 9.90 -17.40
N PHE A 50 34.44 9.93 -18.72
CA PHE A 50 34.93 11.08 -19.48
C PHE A 50 34.06 12.31 -19.24
N VAL A 51 32.74 12.20 -19.40
CA VAL A 51 31.80 13.29 -19.12
C VAL A 51 31.87 13.72 -17.65
N ARG A 52 31.91 12.77 -16.70
CA ARG A 52 32.03 13.10 -15.26
C ARG A 52 33.32 13.84 -14.93
N LEU A 53 34.45 13.41 -15.50
CA LEU A 53 35.75 14.03 -15.30
C LEU A 53 35.77 15.44 -15.88
N LEU A 54 35.27 15.63 -17.10
CA LEU A 54 35.19 16.96 -17.73
C LEU A 54 34.24 17.89 -16.97
N CYS A 55 33.10 17.40 -16.50
CA CYS A 55 32.22 18.18 -15.62
C CYS A 55 32.94 18.64 -14.35
N LYS A 56 33.68 17.76 -13.69
CA LYS A 56 34.38 18.07 -12.43
C LYS A 56 35.61 18.97 -12.62
N LEU A 57 36.35 18.83 -13.73
CA LEU A 57 37.61 19.54 -13.97
C LEU A 57 37.42 20.86 -14.73
N LEU A 58 36.50 20.90 -15.69
CA LEU A 58 36.34 22.03 -16.61
C LEU A 58 35.12 22.90 -16.29
N PHE A 59 33.98 22.29 -15.95
CA PHE A 59 32.69 23.00 -15.94
C PHE A 59 32.20 23.43 -14.56
N VAL A 60 32.43 22.64 -13.51
CA VAL A 60 31.91 22.93 -12.15
C VAL A 60 32.91 23.74 -11.33
N GLU A 61 32.44 24.86 -10.78
CA GLU A 61 33.19 25.67 -9.83
C GLU A 61 32.96 25.17 -8.40
N LYS A 62 34.00 25.15 -7.54
CA LYS A 62 33.91 24.71 -6.13
C LYS A 62 33.36 25.84 -5.23
N SER A 63 32.28 26.49 -5.61
CA SER A 63 31.60 27.46 -4.75
C SER A 63 30.42 26.80 -4.02
N HIS A 64 29.89 27.44 -2.97
CA HIS A 64 28.72 26.94 -2.23
C HIS A 64 27.45 26.85 -3.12
N LEU A 65 27.48 27.52 -4.28
CA LEU A 65 26.42 27.47 -5.29
C LEU A 65 26.91 26.59 -6.44
N LEU A 66 26.04 25.75 -6.99
CA LEU A 66 26.30 24.95 -8.20
C LEU A 66 26.40 25.88 -9.42
N THR A 67 27.50 26.62 -9.54
CA THR A 67 27.78 27.55 -10.64
C THR A 67 28.68 26.89 -11.68
N LEU A 68 28.36 27.12 -12.95
CA LEU A 68 29.14 26.66 -14.09
C LEU A 68 30.20 27.73 -14.43
N ARG A 69 31.47 27.33 -14.50
CA ARG A 69 32.60 28.25 -14.76
C ARG A 69 32.56 28.82 -16.18
N ASN A 70 32.30 27.97 -17.19
CA ASN A 70 32.29 28.37 -18.61
C ASN A 70 31.06 27.79 -19.33
N LEU A 71 29.97 28.56 -19.33
CA LEU A 71 28.70 28.15 -19.92
C LEU A 71 28.82 27.86 -21.43
N ARG A 72 29.59 28.67 -22.16
CA ARG A 72 29.78 28.54 -23.62
C ARG A 72 30.48 27.22 -23.99
N LEU A 73 31.55 26.86 -23.28
CA LEU A 73 32.28 25.61 -23.51
C LEU A 73 31.41 24.39 -23.18
N TYR A 74 30.61 24.47 -22.12
CA TYR A 74 29.67 23.41 -21.75
C TYR A 74 28.65 23.14 -22.87
N TYR A 75 28.05 24.19 -23.44
CA TYR A 75 27.10 24.01 -24.54
C TYR A 75 27.74 23.42 -25.79
N THR A 76 28.93 23.89 -26.19
CA THR A 76 29.65 23.32 -27.34
C THR A 76 29.98 21.85 -27.10
N PHE A 77 30.47 21.50 -25.91
CA PHE A 77 30.76 20.11 -25.54
C PHE A 77 29.50 19.23 -25.52
N SER A 78 28.42 19.70 -24.91
CA SER A 78 27.14 18.99 -24.87
C SER A 78 26.57 18.75 -26.26
N TYR A 79 26.76 19.69 -27.19
CA TYR A 79 26.35 19.52 -28.59
C TYR A 79 27.13 18.41 -29.29
N PHE A 80 28.44 18.31 -29.07
CA PHE A 80 29.23 17.19 -29.61
C PHE A 80 28.87 15.85 -28.96
N CYS A 81 28.63 15.82 -27.64
CA CYS A 81 28.24 14.60 -26.92
C CYS A 81 26.83 14.11 -27.26
N PHE A 82 25.93 14.99 -27.70
CA PHE A 82 24.54 14.67 -28.02
C PHE A 82 24.41 13.44 -28.93
N PHE A 83 25.24 13.35 -29.98
CA PHE A 83 25.19 12.21 -30.90
C PHE A 83 25.45 10.88 -30.19
N PHE A 84 26.50 10.82 -29.36
CA PHE A 84 26.82 9.62 -28.58
C PHE A 84 25.79 9.33 -27.49
N ASP A 85 25.27 10.38 -26.85
CA ASP A 85 24.23 10.26 -25.82
C ASP A 85 22.92 9.70 -26.41
N CYS A 86 22.60 9.98 -27.67
CA CYS A 86 21.47 9.35 -28.37
C CYS A 86 21.64 7.82 -28.50
N PHE A 87 22.83 7.34 -28.91
CA PHE A 87 23.09 5.90 -28.99
C PHE A 87 23.08 5.23 -27.61
N LEU A 88 23.69 5.87 -26.61
CA LEU A 88 23.63 5.39 -25.23
C LEU A 88 22.18 5.34 -24.73
N GLY A 89 21.38 6.37 -25.02
CA GLY A 89 19.95 6.42 -24.69
C GLY A 89 19.19 5.24 -25.29
N PHE A 90 19.48 4.86 -26.53
CA PHE A 90 18.87 3.70 -27.18
C PHE A 90 19.23 2.39 -26.47
N ILE A 91 20.51 2.17 -26.16
CA ILE A 91 20.97 0.98 -25.42
C ILE A 91 20.33 0.94 -24.03
N MET A 92 20.27 2.07 -23.33
CA MET A 92 19.64 2.16 -22.02
C MET A 92 18.14 1.87 -22.07
N CYS A 93 17.44 2.29 -23.14
CA CYS A 93 16.05 1.94 -23.38
C CYS A 93 15.85 0.43 -23.54
N LEU A 94 16.69 -0.23 -24.35
CA LEU A 94 16.66 -1.68 -24.50
C LEU A 94 16.89 -2.40 -23.17
N THR A 95 17.89 -2.00 -22.40
CA THR A 95 18.13 -2.61 -21.08
C THR A 95 16.97 -2.38 -20.11
N ARG A 96 16.29 -1.23 -20.20
CA ARG A 96 15.08 -0.94 -19.41
C ARG A 96 13.93 -1.88 -19.78
N ILE A 97 13.70 -2.14 -21.06
CA ILE A 97 12.68 -3.08 -21.53
C ILE A 97 12.97 -4.48 -21.03
N VAL A 98 14.21 -4.96 -21.15
CA VAL A 98 14.62 -6.30 -20.69
C VAL A 98 14.45 -6.43 -19.17
N LYS A 99 14.89 -5.44 -18.38
CA LYS A 99 14.69 -5.45 -16.93
C LYS A 99 13.22 -5.44 -16.54
N ALA A 100 12.41 -4.61 -17.19
CA ALA A 100 10.97 -4.55 -16.96
C ALA A 100 10.31 -5.91 -17.25
N PHE A 101 10.68 -6.56 -18.35
CA PHE A 101 10.16 -7.87 -18.72
C PHE A 101 10.52 -8.96 -17.69
N ILE A 102 11.78 -9.02 -17.24
CA ILE A 102 12.22 -9.97 -16.21
C ILE A 102 11.46 -9.72 -14.90
N CYS A 103 11.35 -8.47 -14.46
CA CYS A 103 10.58 -8.12 -13.27
C CYS A 103 9.11 -8.52 -13.43
N SER A 104 8.49 -8.23 -14.57
CA SER A 104 7.10 -8.62 -14.84
C SER A 104 6.90 -10.13 -14.74
N ILE A 105 7.81 -10.96 -15.25
CA ILE A 105 7.72 -12.43 -15.13
C ILE A 105 7.79 -12.87 -13.66
N ILE A 106 8.75 -12.35 -12.89
CA ILE A 106 8.94 -12.72 -11.48
C ILE A 106 7.71 -12.33 -10.64
N PHE A 107 7.14 -11.16 -10.90
CA PHE A 107 5.99 -10.65 -10.15
C PHE A 107 4.64 -11.09 -10.73
N PHE A 108 4.60 -11.72 -11.90
CA PHE A 108 3.35 -12.15 -12.55
C PHE A 108 2.51 -13.08 -11.67
N ALA A 109 3.16 -13.93 -10.88
CA ALA A 109 2.48 -14.86 -9.98
C ALA A 109 1.97 -14.22 -8.67
N ARG A 110 2.38 -12.99 -8.35
CA ARG A 110 1.98 -12.29 -7.11
C ARG A 110 0.87 -11.28 -7.41
N LEU A 111 -0.24 -11.40 -6.69
CA LEU A 111 -1.39 -10.50 -6.82
C LEU A 111 -1.20 -9.16 -6.06
N ASP A 112 -0.28 -9.15 -5.09
CA ASP A 112 -0.02 -8.00 -4.21
C ASP A 112 0.69 -6.83 -4.93
N TYR A 113 1.21 -7.05 -6.14
CA TYR A 113 1.99 -6.08 -6.88
C TYR A 113 1.47 -5.91 -8.31
N SER A 114 1.16 -4.67 -8.69
CA SER A 114 0.82 -4.38 -10.08
C SER A 114 2.10 -4.18 -10.91
N PRO A 115 2.27 -4.87 -12.06
CA PRO A 115 3.36 -4.59 -12.98
C PRO A 115 3.24 -3.21 -13.65
N TYR A 116 2.05 -2.59 -13.57
CA TYR A 116 1.80 -1.25 -14.07
C TYR A 116 2.24 -0.20 -13.04
N GLY A 117 2.60 1.00 -13.52
CA GLY A 117 2.98 2.11 -12.64
C GLY A 117 1.79 2.64 -11.83
N ARG A 118 2.08 3.43 -10.78
CA ARG A 118 1.11 3.97 -9.80
C ARG A 118 -0.19 4.57 -10.38
N GLY A 119 -0.11 5.23 -11.54
CA GLY A 119 -1.29 5.83 -12.18
C GLY A 119 -2.22 4.81 -12.85
N LEU A 120 -1.76 3.60 -13.11
CA LEU A 120 -2.43 2.55 -13.87
C LEU A 120 -2.58 1.24 -13.09
N GLU A 121 -2.34 1.25 -11.78
CA GLU A 121 -2.44 0.05 -10.94
C GLU A 121 -3.83 -0.60 -11.01
N MET A 122 -4.89 0.22 -11.10
CA MET A 122 -6.29 -0.25 -11.18
C MET A 122 -6.66 -0.83 -12.55
N TYR A 123 -5.81 -0.66 -13.57
CA TYR A 123 -6.02 -1.29 -14.88
C TYR A 123 -5.69 -2.79 -14.83
N ASP A 124 -4.84 -3.20 -13.89
CA ASP A 124 -4.56 -4.59 -13.64
C ASP A 124 -5.69 -5.25 -12.84
N SER A 125 -6.41 -6.18 -13.48
CA SER A 125 -7.49 -6.93 -12.86
C SER A 125 -7.02 -7.72 -11.63
N SER A 126 -5.81 -8.28 -11.67
CA SER A 126 -5.24 -9.06 -10.58
C SER A 126 -5.06 -8.21 -9.33
N TYR A 127 -4.39 -7.07 -9.47
CA TYR A 127 -4.19 -6.13 -8.37
C TYR A 127 -5.50 -5.48 -7.89
N ALA A 128 -6.39 -5.08 -8.82
CA ALA A 128 -7.67 -4.46 -8.47
C ALA A 128 -8.57 -5.41 -7.67
N SER A 129 -8.61 -6.70 -8.05
CA SER A 129 -9.37 -7.72 -7.32
C SER A 129 -8.79 -7.96 -5.92
N TYR A 130 -7.47 -7.99 -5.79
CA TYR A 130 -6.78 -8.09 -4.49
C TYR A 130 -7.12 -6.92 -3.56
N VAL A 131 -7.00 -5.68 -4.04
CA VAL A 131 -7.34 -4.47 -3.26
C VAL A 131 -8.82 -4.50 -2.85
N SER A 132 -9.71 -4.89 -3.77
CA SER A 132 -11.14 -5.02 -3.49
C SER A 132 -11.41 -6.05 -2.40
N PHE A 133 -10.75 -7.21 -2.46
CA PHE A 133 -10.82 -8.24 -1.43
C PHE A 133 -10.39 -7.69 -0.06
N PHE A 134 -9.27 -6.98 0.03
CA PHE A 134 -8.79 -6.37 1.27
C PHE A 134 -9.78 -5.35 1.85
N HIS A 135 -10.42 -4.53 1.01
CA HIS A 135 -11.43 -3.59 1.47
C HIS A 135 -12.67 -4.30 2.01
N ILE A 136 -13.12 -5.38 1.36
CA ILE A 136 -14.23 -6.20 1.83
C ILE A 136 -13.88 -6.87 3.15
N GLU A 137 -12.70 -7.49 3.26
CA GLU A 137 -12.26 -8.17 4.48
C GLU A 137 -12.15 -7.21 5.66
N LYS A 138 -11.54 -6.04 5.45
CA LYS A 138 -11.45 -4.99 6.47
C LYS A 138 -12.83 -4.54 6.96
N ASN A 139 -13.80 -4.39 6.06
CA ASN A 139 -15.13 -3.91 6.41
C ASN A 139 -15.97 -4.99 7.11
N GLN A 140 -15.84 -6.26 6.70
CA GLN A 140 -16.64 -7.37 7.23
C GLN A 140 -16.06 -7.94 8.53
N ARG A 141 -14.73 -7.96 8.68
CA ARG A 141 -14.03 -8.59 9.82
C ARG A 141 -13.13 -7.61 10.55
N HIS A 142 -13.63 -6.41 10.83
CA HIS A 142 -12.87 -5.44 11.60
C HIS A 142 -12.67 -5.92 13.06
N PRO A 143 -11.42 -6.21 13.50
CA PRO A 143 -11.19 -6.89 14.78
C PRO A 143 -11.69 -6.07 15.98
N VAL A 144 -11.53 -4.75 15.95
CA VAL A 144 -12.03 -3.86 17.01
C VAL A 144 -13.56 -3.88 17.09
N LEU A 145 -14.26 -4.02 15.94
CA LEU A 145 -15.71 -4.04 15.92
C LEU A 145 -16.23 -5.36 16.50
N ASN A 146 -15.61 -6.47 16.11
CA ASN A 146 -15.98 -7.80 16.63
C ASN A 146 -15.82 -7.85 18.14
N VAL A 147 -14.67 -7.42 18.67
CA VAL A 147 -14.45 -7.35 20.13
C VAL A 147 -15.45 -6.41 20.81
N PHE A 148 -15.76 -5.26 20.20
CA PHE A 148 -16.77 -4.34 20.74
C PHE A 148 -18.17 -4.97 20.79
N ILE A 149 -18.57 -5.71 19.75
CA ILE A 149 -19.84 -6.44 19.72
C ILE A 149 -19.85 -7.53 20.78
N ASP A 150 -18.75 -8.26 20.97
CA ASP A 150 -18.65 -9.30 21.99
C ASP A 150 -18.78 -8.72 23.41
N ILE A 151 -18.08 -7.61 23.70
CA ILE A 151 -18.24 -6.88 24.97
C ILE A 151 -19.69 -6.44 25.17
N ILE A 152 -20.34 -5.88 24.14
CA ILE A 152 -21.75 -5.48 24.23
C ILE A 152 -22.66 -6.68 24.47
N ARG A 153 -22.43 -7.80 23.78
CA ARG A 153 -23.22 -9.02 23.87
C ARG A 153 -23.16 -9.60 25.29
N GLU A 154 -21.96 -9.71 25.86
CA GLU A 154 -21.78 -10.15 27.25
C GLU A 154 -22.53 -9.24 28.22
N ARG A 155 -22.38 -7.92 28.07
CA ARG A 155 -23.08 -6.94 28.91
C ARG A 155 -24.59 -7.02 28.78
N LEU A 156 -25.13 -7.25 27.57
CA LEU A 156 -26.56 -7.43 27.35
C LEU A 156 -27.09 -8.71 28.02
N ILE A 157 -26.33 -9.81 27.97
CA ILE A 157 -26.68 -11.06 28.65
C ILE A 157 -26.74 -10.83 30.17
N ASP A 158 -25.76 -10.14 30.73
CA ASP A 158 -25.73 -9.80 32.16
C ASP A 158 -26.90 -8.90 32.56
N ILE A 159 -27.23 -7.89 31.75
CA ILE A 159 -28.39 -7.03 31.97
C ILE A 159 -29.69 -7.84 31.93
N ARG A 160 -29.85 -8.80 31.00
CA ARG A 160 -31.03 -9.69 30.96
C ARG A 160 -31.13 -10.55 32.21
N LYS A 161 -30.02 -11.16 32.65
CA LYS A 161 -29.95 -11.95 33.90
C LYS A 161 -30.32 -11.10 35.12
N LEU A 162 -29.83 -9.86 35.19
CA LEU A 162 -30.19 -8.91 36.25
C LEU A 162 -31.68 -8.55 36.20
N LYS A 163 -32.23 -8.25 35.02
CA LYS A 163 -33.65 -7.91 34.86
C LYS A 163 -34.57 -9.06 35.29
N TYR A 164 -34.20 -10.31 34.99
CA TYR A 164 -34.90 -11.49 35.48
C TYR A 164 -34.90 -11.57 37.03
N LYS A 165 -33.74 -11.36 37.67
CA LYS A 165 -33.63 -11.32 39.14
C LYS A 165 -34.45 -10.19 39.78
N LEU A 166 -34.52 -9.04 39.12
CA LEU A 166 -35.37 -7.91 39.52
C LEU A 166 -36.87 -8.23 39.39
N SER A 167 -37.28 -8.91 38.32
CA SER A 167 -38.67 -9.33 38.11
C SER A 167 -39.17 -10.30 39.19
N ILE A 168 -38.26 -11.07 39.81
CA ILE A 168 -38.57 -11.98 40.92
C ILE A 168 -38.52 -11.23 42.28
N GLY A 169 -38.34 -9.91 42.28
CA GLY A 169 -38.37 -9.07 43.48
C GLY A 169 -37.12 -9.17 44.38
N LYS A 170 -36.06 -9.85 43.95
CA LYS A 170 -34.92 -10.18 44.83
C LYS A 170 -33.97 -9.00 45.15
N ILE A 171 -33.87 -7.96 44.30
CA ILE A 171 -32.74 -6.98 44.35
C ILE A 171 -33.13 -5.54 43.90
N HIS A 172 -34.33 -5.03 44.25
CA HIS A 172 -34.78 -3.74 43.69
C HIS A 172 -33.94 -2.52 44.16
N HIS A 173 -33.75 -2.36 45.49
CA HIS A 173 -33.11 -1.17 46.05
C HIS A 173 -31.60 -1.08 45.73
N THR A 174 -30.89 -2.21 45.80
CA THR A 174 -29.45 -2.29 45.50
C THR A 174 -29.13 -2.05 44.03
N TYR A 175 -30.05 -2.39 43.11
CA TYR A 175 -29.87 -2.17 41.68
C TYR A 175 -29.86 -0.68 41.32
N GLU A 176 -30.79 0.09 41.89
CA GLU A 176 -30.98 1.50 41.57
C GLU A 176 -29.77 2.35 42.02
N GLN A 177 -29.25 2.07 43.21
CA GLN A 177 -28.05 2.73 43.75
C GLN A 177 -26.80 2.39 42.93
N ASN A 178 -26.65 1.13 42.50
CA ASN A 178 -25.56 0.71 41.62
C ASN A 178 -25.61 1.38 40.24
N LYS A 179 -26.81 1.57 39.67
CA LYS A 179 -27.00 2.25 38.39
C LYS A 179 -26.51 3.71 38.45
N LEU A 180 -26.87 4.44 39.51
CA LEU A 180 -26.43 5.83 39.71
C LEU A 180 -24.89 5.92 39.88
N SER A 181 -24.30 4.99 40.62
CA SER A 181 -22.84 4.89 40.78
C SER A 181 -22.13 4.66 39.44
N GLN A 182 -22.64 3.75 38.60
CA GLN A 182 -22.09 3.49 37.27
C GLN A 182 -22.16 4.72 36.36
N ILE A 183 -23.27 5.45 36.36
CA ILE A 183 -23.43 6.68 35.54
C ILE A 183 -22.37 7.71 35.93
N ARG A 184 -22.13 7.92 37.24
CA ARG A 184 -21.10 8.85 37.71
C ARG A 184 -19.71 8.42 37.23
N ARG A 185 -19.34 7.14 37.36
CA ARG A 185 -18.06 6.60 36.87
C ARG A 185 -17.88 6.81 35.37
N PHE A 186 -18.92 6.57 34.56
CA PHE A 186 -18.86 6.81 33.12
C PHE A 186 -18.70 8.29 32.76
N ARG A 187 -19.35 9.20 33.49
CA ARG A 187 -19.19 10.66 33.30
C ARG A 187 -17.75 11.10 33.61
N TRP A 188 -17.17 10.61 34.70
CA TRP A 188 -15.79 10.91 35.06
C TRP A 188 -14.78 10.31 34.07
N ALA A 189 -14.98 9.06 33.63
CA ALA A 189 -14.13 8.44 32.61
C ALA A 189 -14.20 9.22 31.27
N LEU A 190 -15.39 9.69 30.89
CA LEU A 190 -15.56 10.55 29.73
C LEU A 190 -14.84 11.90 29.88
N ALA A 191 -14.96 12.56 31.05
CA ALA A 191 -14.27 13.81 31.31
C ALA A 191 -12.75 13.61 31.23
N TYR A 192 -12.23 12.56 31.87
CA TYR A 192 -10.81 12.20 31.84
C TYR A 192 -10.29 11.99 30.41
N THR A 193 -11.00 11.19 29.60
CA THR A 193 -10.62 10.93 28.20
C THR A 193 -10.66 12.20 27.34
N LEU A 194 -11.63 13.10 27.54
CA LEU A 194 -11.71 14.36 26.81
C LEU A 194 -10.65 15.37 27.23
N ILE A 195 -10.27 15.40 28.51
CA ILE A 195 -9.19 16.27 29.00
C ILE A 195 -7.85 15.83 28.39
N LYS A 196 -7.58 14.52 28.34
CA LYS A 196 -6.36 13.98 27.74
C LYS A 196 -6.31 14.06 26.22
N ASN A 197 -7.45 14.12 25.53
CA ASN A 197 -7.53 14.14 24.08
C ASN A 197 -8.34 15.35 23.58
N GLU A 198 -7.69 16.49 23.46
CA GLU A 198 -8.37 17.75 23.12
C GLU A 198 -9.06 17.74 21.75
N GLN A 199 -8.44 17.10 20.77
CA GLN A 199 -8.97 16.92 19.40
C GLN A 199 -10.40 16.31 19.43
N LEU A 200 -10.65 15.34 20.33
CA LEU A 200 -11.94 14.66 20.45
C LEU A 200 -13.06 15.58 20.95
N LYS A 201 -12.75 16.66 21.68
CA LYS A 201 -13.75 17.64 22.14
C LYS A 201 -14.47 18.28 20.94
N ARG A 202 -13.70 18.68 19.92
CA ARG A 202 -14.23 19.30 18.71
C ARG A 202 -15.11 18.33 17.92
N TYR A 203 -14.61 17.11 17.67
CA TYR A 203 -15.38 16.08 16.97
C TYR A 203 -16.68 15.71 17.71
N ARG A 204 -16.63 15.61 19.03
CA ARG A 204 -17.81 15.32 19.87
C ARG A 204 -18.83 16.46 19.80
N LYS A 205 -18.42 17.72 19.95
CA LYS A 205 -19.32 18.88 19.86
C LYS A 205 -20.01 18.93 18.50
N HIS A 206 -19.25 18.72 17.43
CA HIS A 206 -19.78 18.65 16.07
C HIS A 206 -20.80 17.53 15.90
N ARG A 207 -20.47 16.30 16.33
CA ARG A 207 -21.38 15.15 16.25
C ARG A 207 -22.65 15.34 17.07
N LEU A 208 -22.57 15.96 18.25
CA LEU A 208 -23.76 16.29 19.06
C LEU A 208 -24.64 17.34 18.38
N CYS A 209 -24.03 18.36 17.75
CA CYS A 209 -24.76 19.34 16.95
C CYS A 209 -25.50 18.66 15.79
N LEU A 210 -24.80 17.81 15.02
CA LEU A 210 -25.40 17.03 13.93
C LEU A 210 -26.59 16.19 14.41
N ILE A 211 -26.45 15.45 15.51
CA ILE A 211 -27.54 14.64 16.06
C ILE A 211 -28.77 15.50 16.40
N LYS A 212 -28.57 16.67 17.04
CA LYS A 212 -29.68 17.61 17.34
C LYS A 212 -30.37 18.11 16.07
N THR A 213 -29.60 18.49 15.05
CA THR A 213 -30.15 18.96 13.77
C THR A 213 -30.88 17.88 12.99
N THR A 214 -30.43 16.62 13.06
CA THR A 214 -31.14 15.51 12.42
C THR A 214 -32.44 15.20 13.16
N GLN A 215 -32.43 15.24 14.49
CA GLN A 215 -33.62 15.04 15.32
C GLN A 215 -34.68 16.11 15.05
N SER A 216 -34.30 17.40 14.96
CA SER A 216 -35.24 18.47 14.63
C SER A 216 -35.86 18.27 13.25
N LYS A 217 -35.08 17.88 12.24
CA LYS A 217 -35.58 17.58 10.89
C LYS A 217 -36.50 16.36 10.82
N THR A 218 -36.22 15.29 11.59
CA THR A 218 -37.16 14.16 11.69
C THR A 218 -38.44 14.54 12.41
N LEU A 219 -38.35 15.40 13.43
CA LEU A 219 -39.54 15.91 14.12
C LEU A 219 -40.38 16.78 13.19
N GLU A 220 -39.77 17.74 12.46
CA GLU A 220 -40.46 18.55 11.44
C GLU A 220 -41.18 17.68 10.41
N LYS A 221 -40.52 16.65 9.86
CA LYS A 221 -41.13 15.69 8.93
C LYS A 221 -42.31 14.91 9.54
N ILE A 222 -42.28 14.61 10.84
CA ILE A 222 -43.38 13.95 11.54
C ILE A 222 -44.54 14.94 11.74
N PHE A 223 -44.26 16.19 12.11
CA PHE A 223 -45.27 17.24 12.24
C PHE A 223 -45.95 17.60 10.92
N ASP A 224 -45.20 17.65 9.81
CA ASP A 224 -45.74 17.85 8.47
C ASP A 224 -46.67 16.69 8.05
N LYS A 225 -46.29 15.45 8.41
CA LYS A 225 -47.08 14.25 8.10
C LYS A 225 -48.36 14.13 8.95
N ILE A 226 -48.40 14.78 10.11
CA ILE A 226 -49.56 14.83 11.02
C ILE A 226 -50.44 16.07 10.71
N GLY A 227 -50.03 16.96 9.78
CA GLY A 227 -50.84 18.12 9.37
C GLY A 227 -50.85 19.27 10.40
N LEU A 228 -49.87 19.34 11.30
CA LEU A 228 -49.81 20.31 12.40
C LEU A 228 -48.88 21.52 12.12
N SER A 229 -48.49 21.77 10.86
CA SER A 229 -47.42 22.76 10.56
C SER A 229 -47.80 24.24 10.72
N GLN A 230 -49.04 24.58 11.12
CA GLN A 230 -49.52 25.97 11.14
C GLN A 230 -49.59 26.65 12.52
N THR A 231 -49.19 26.03 13.64
CA THR A 231 -49.42 26.63 14.98
C THR A 231 -48.19 26.82 15.86
N LEU A 232 -47.08 27.35 15.32
CA LEU A 232 -46.01 27.92 16.14
C LEU A 232 -45.68 29.35 15.69
N PRO A 233 -46.02 30.39 16.49
CA PRO A 233 -45.64 31.75 16.18
C PRO A 233 -44.13 31.90 16.34
N ARG A 234 -43.44 32.19 15.23
CA ARG A 234 -42.06 32.69 15.27
C ARG A 234 -42.10 34.11 15.82
N HIS A 235 -41.91 34.27 17.12
CA HIS A 235 -41.49 35.56 17.66
C HIS A 235 -40.00 35.74 17.36
N TYR A 236 -39.71 36.84 16.66
CA TYR A 236 -38.39 37.42 16.46
C TYR A 236 -37.72 37.78 17.79
#